data_AF-A0A7S0UPC7-F1
#
_entry.id   AF-A0A7S0UPC7-F1
#
_cell.length_a   1.000
_cell.length_b   1.000
_cell.length_c   1.000
_cell.angle_alpha   90.00
_cell.angle_beta   90.00
_cell.angle_gamma   90.00
#
_symmetry.space_group_name_H-M   'P 1'
#
loop_
_entity.id
_entity.type
_entity.pdbx_description
1 polymer ?
#
loop_
_entity_poly.entity_id
_entity_poly.type
_entity_poly.pdbx_seq_one_letter_code
_entity_poly.pdbx_strand_id
1 'polypeptide(L)'
;GKGGDSERIRRKNSMTTATTTSSAHATSAIKGNKVVPVDDEVAAMKSALTSSNNNNNNNSKSERRSHHSSKSSRRNRKEERLRQEALANQKQSLHVIIKKKFRHLWMDLVQMNRDPVLPPGFKSDSRHLRNDSTLTLNLFLPFLFWSTFITAIYITCFEQLRGSTYPAGNQQLVNYVPSRTINCITQLQEMAVAPVSAKASSFPTVTVYYNKLVTVYYTMLLGAQVKGLLGSAVTDSFPFVTGPSVMDTPTLPSILYDTTNCLRLNASSCLPTGDLYHQVTHLGLNAMMMRFFQEVGSFLDVYSASPALAVLNDTSMQFAFTVVLNDVLDGFVTMSNAHEYAIRKPYDTVITLHVITLVVVVIGALAYWLGVIFPLLKRMK
;
A
#
# COMPACT_ATOMS: atom_id res chain seq x y z
N GLY A 1 -22.48 -47.96 -22.92
CA GLY A 1 -22.54 -47.52 -24.32
C GLY A 1 -23.03 -46.09 -24.36
N LYS A 2 -22.31 -45.23 -25.10
CA LYS A 2 -22.45 -43.76 -25.28
C LYS A 2 -22.09 -42.94 -24.03
N GLY A 3 -20.99 -42.21 -23.94
CA GLY A 3 -20.11 -41.61 -24.96
C GLY A 3 -20.41 -40.12 -25.08
N GLY A 4 -19.52 -39.27 -24.57
CA GLY A 4 -19.69 -37.82 -24.52
C GLY A 4 -18.42 -37.13 -24.03
N ASP A 5 -17.40 -37.14 -24.89
CA ASP A 5 -16.12 -36.44 -24.73
C ASP A 5 -16.29 -34.91 -24.79
N SER A 6 -15.47 -34.19 -24.03
CA SER A 6 -15.21 -32.75 -24.23
C SER A 6 -13.78 -32.40 -23.86
N GLU A 7 -12.89 -32.75 -24.79
CA GLU A 7 -11.85 -31.94 -25.44
C GLU A 7 -11.23 -30.75 -24.68
N ARG A 8 -10.15 -31.08 -23.95
CA ARG A 8 -8.84 -30.41 -23.85
C ARG A 8 -8.51 -29.27 -24.86
N ILE A 9 -8.36 -28.03 -24.36
CA ILE A 9 -7.64 -26.95 -25.08
C ILE A 9 -6.17 -26.92 -24.62
N ARG A 10 -5.27 -27.31 -25.53
CA ARG A 10 -3.80 -27.27 -25.40
C ARG A 10 -3.28 -26.17 -26.33
N ARG A 11 -2.90 -24.99 -25.81
CA ARG A 11 -2.17 -23.98 -26.60
C ARG A 11 -0.71 -24.40 -26.72
N LYS A 12 -0.27 -24.67 -27.95
CA LYS A 12 1.13 -24.84 -28.33
C LYS A 12 1.70 -23.49 -28.77
N ASN A 13 2.90 -23.19 -28.27
CA ASN A 13 3.78 -22.16 -28.79
C ASN A 13 4.20 -22.52 -30.22
N SER A 14 4.08 -21.57 -31.15
CA SER A 14 4.70 -21.64 -32.47
C SER A 14 5.74 -20.55 -32.57
N MET A 15 6.96 -21.01 -32.71
CA MET A 15 8.20 -20.30 -32.98
C MET A 15 8.25 -20.06 -34.49
N THR A 16 8.35 -18.80 -34.93
CA THR A 16 8.48 -18.45 -36.35
C THR A 16 9.79 -17.72 -36.58
N THR A 17 10.69 -18.38 -37.28
CA THR A 17 11.94 -17.88 -37.85
C THR A 17 11.63 -17.18 -39.18
N ALA A 18 12.15 -15.97 -39.39
CA ALA A 18 12.51 -15.43 -40.72
C ALA A 18 13.35 -14.16 -40.50
N THR A 19 14.64 -14.17 -40.84
CA THR A 19 15.26 -13.87 -42.14
C THR A 19 15.68 -12.40 -42.25
N THR A 20 17.00 -12.26 -42.34
CA THR A 20 17.84 -11.13 -42.73
C THR A 20 17.32 -10.30 -43.91
N THR A 21 17.34 -8.98 -43.75
CA THR A 21 17.64 -8.02 -44.83
C THR A 21 18.53 -6.88 -44.31
N SER A 22 19.62 -6.70 -45.03
CA SER A 22 20.61 -5.62 -44.96
C SER A 22 20.02 -4.31 -45.49
N SER A 23 20.34 -3.17 -44.86
CA SER A 23 20.45 -1.86 -45.53
C SER A 23 21.00 -0.77 -44.61
N ALA A 24 22.23 -0.35 -44.91
CA ALA A 24 22.76 1.03 -45.00
C ALA A 24 22.53 2.09 -43.89
N HIS A 25 23.68 2.59 -43.42
CA HIS A 25 24.03 3.99 -43.16
C HIS A 25 23.07 4.92 -42.41
N ALA A 26 23.44 5.25 -41.16
CA ALA A 26 23.31 6.60 -40.62
C ALA A 26 24.40 6.85 -39.56
N THR A 27 25.50 7.48 -39.97
CA THR A 27 26.45 8.15 -39.08
C THR A 27 25.79 9.40 -38.51
N SER A 28 25.40 9.35 -37.23
CA SER A 28 24.94 10.50 -36.45
C SER A 28 25.91 10.73 -35.30
N ALA A 29 26.55 11.89 -35.33
CA ALA A 29 27.48 12.38 -34.32
C ALA A 29 26.73 12.69 -33.02
N ILE A 30 26.87 11.82 -32.01
CA ILE A 30 26.44 12.11 -30.64
C ILE A 30 27.56 12.90 -29.98
N LYS A 31 27.35 14.22 -29.87
CA LYS A 31 28.12 15.10 -28.98
C LYS A 31 28.03 14.58 -27.56
N GLY A 32 29.19 14.45 -26.92
CA GLY A 32 29.38 13.84 -25.61
C GLY A 32 28.43 14.38 -24.55
N ASN A 33 27.58 13.49 -24.04
CA ASN A 33 27.03 13.65 -22.71
C ASN A 33 28.16 13.38 -21.72
N LYS A 34 28.45 14.37 -20.90
CA LYS A 34 29.39 14.28 -19.79
C LYS A 34 28.83 13.24 -18.81
N VAL A 35 29.36 12.02 -18.88
CA VAL A 35 29.11 10.97 -17.89
C VAL A 35 29.63 11.52 -16.57
N VAL A 36 28.73 11.89 -15.67
CA VAL A 36 29.06 12.22 -14.29
C VAL A 36 29.57 10.92 -13.66
N PRO A 37 30.75 10.90 -13.04
CA PRO A 37 31.30 9.69 -12.45
C PRO A 37 30.35 9.19 -11.36
N VAL A 38 29.88 7.95 -11.53
CA VAL A 38 28.99 7.23 -10.60
C VAL A 38 29.64 7.11 -9.21
N ASP A 39 30.96 7.22 -9.14
CA ASP A 39 31.73 7.21 -7.90
C ASP A 39 31.33 8.33 -6.93
N ASP A 40 30.93 9.52 -7.42
CA ASP A 40 30.53 10.63 -6.55
C ASP A 40 29.12 10.44 -5.97
N GLU A 41 28.20 9.80 -6.71
CA GLU A 41 26.85 9.48 -6.22
C GLU A 41 26.84 8.24 -5.32
N VAL A 42 27.66 7.23 -5.62
CA VAL A 42 27.85 6.06 -4.74
C VAL A 42 28.63 6.46 -3.50
N ALA A 43 29.59 7.40 -3.59
CA ALA A 43 30.22 8.01 -2.42
C ALA A 43 29.26 8.94 -1.67
N ALA A 44 28.33 9.65 -2.33
CA ALA A 44 27.28 10.41 -1.67
C ALA A 44 26.28 9.49 -0.94
N MET A 45 25.90 8.36 -1.53
CA MET A 45 25.06 7.35 -0.87
C MET A 45 25.81 6.63 0.25
N LYS A 46 27.06 6.23 0.04
CA LYS A 46 27.93 5.65 1.09
C LYS A 46 28.18 6.67 2.19
N SER A 47 28.39 7.95 1.90
CA SER A 47 28.61 9.03 2.88
C SER A 47 27.33 9.47 3.59
N ALA A 48 26.16 9.37 2.95
CA ALA A 48 24.86 9.53 3.60
C ALA A 48 24.56 8.35 4.54
N LEU A 49 24.84 7.12 4.11
CA LEU A 49 24.73 5.91 4.93
C LEU A 49 25.75 5.89 6.07
N THR A 50 27.00 6.32 5.84
CA THR A 50 28.03 6.43 6.89
C THR A 50 27.89 7.69 7.74
N SER A 51 27.28 8.80 7.28
CA SER A 51 26.92 9.93 8.17
C SER A 51 25.73 9.59 9.06
N SER A 52 24.81 8.75 8.58
CA SER A 52 23.77 8.16 9.42
C SER A 52 24.36 7.18 10.45
N ASN A 53 25.44 6.47 10.10
CA ASN A 53 26.10 5.50 10.99
C ASN A 53 27.21 6.10 11.90
N ASN A 54 27.85 7.21 11.51
CA ASN A 54 28.86 7.92 12.33
C ASN A 54 28.24 8.78 13.42
N ASN A 55 26.93 9.06 13.35
CA ASN A 55 26.19 9.54 14.52
C ASN A 55 26.01 8.46 15.61
N ASN A 56 26.35 7.19 15.33
CA ASN A 56 26.32 6.10 16.32
C ASN A 56 27.70 5.67 16.84
N ASN A 57 28.82 6.06 16.20
CA ASN A 57 30.17 5.58 16.55
C ASN A 57 31.02 6.52 17.41
N ASN A 58 30.50 7.65 17.88
CA ASN A 58 31.13 8.46 18.93
C ASN A 58 30.86 7.94 20.37
N ASN A 59 30.47 6.66 20.52
CA ASN A 59 30.09 6.06 21.80
C ASN A 59 31.05 4.98 22.34
N SER A 60 32.31 4.95 21.91
CA SER A 60 33.33 4.07 22.52
C SER A 60 34.00 4.64 23.78
N LYS A 61 33.45 5.71 24.38
CA LYS A 61 33.88 6.22 25.70
C LYS A 61 32.69 6.47 26.64
N SER A 62 31.75 5.53 26.69
CA SER A 62 30.54 5.67 27.50
C SER A 62 30.07 4.36 28.13
N GLU A 63 30.94 3.73 28.92
CA GLU A 63 30.54 2.71 29.91
C GLU A 63 29.91 3.34 31.19
N ARG A 64 29.42 4.59 31.09
CA ARG A 64 28.71 5.31 32.17
C ARG A 64 27.37 5.96 31.75
N ARG A 65 26.81 5.69 30.56
CA ARG A 65 25.49 6.24 30.14
C ARG A 65 24.48 5.20 29.66
N SER A 66 24.25 4.14 30.43
CA SER A 66 23.05 3.30 30.27
C SER A 66 21.76 3.98 30.77
N HIS A 67 21.81 5.21 31.30
CA HIS A 67 20.64 5.93 31.82
C HIS A 67 20.02 7.01 30.92
N HIS A 68 20.58 7.30 29.75
CA HIS A 68 20.06 8.40 28.90
C HIS A 68 19.21 7.97 27.69
N SER A 69 19.28 6.72 27.24
CA SER A 69 18.43 6.19 26.16
C SER A 69 16.95 6.03 26.59
N SER A 70 16.69 5.74 27.87
CA SER A 70 15.31 5.65 28.39
C SER A 70 14.56 6.99 28.39
N LYS A 71 15.27 8.13 28.39
CA LYS A 71 14.65 9.47 28.42
C LYS A 71 14.04 9.86 27.08
N SER A 72 14.60 9.41 25.95
CA SER A 72 14.07 9.69 24.61
C SER A 72 12.75 8.93 24.35
N SER A 73 12.72 7.63 24.65
CA SER A 73 11.50 6.82 24.51
C SER A 73 10.36 7.28 25.44
N ARG A 74 10.69 7.76 26.64
CA ARG A 74 9.70 8.37 27.56
C ARG A 74 9.12 9.68 27.04
N ARG A 75 9.88 10.45 26.24
CA ARG A 75 9.42 11.73 25.66
C ARG A 75 8.41 11.48 24.54
N ASN A 76 8.69 10.54 23.64
CA ASN A 76 7.78 10.17 22.55
C ASN A 76 6.46 9.57 23.08
N ARG A 77 6.52 8.70 24.10
CA ARG A 77 5.31 8.17 24.76
C ARG A 77 4.49 9.25 25.45
N LYS A 78 5.12 10.31 25.96
CA LYS A 78 4.41 11.43 26.59
C LYS A 78 3.70 12.29 25.54
N GLU A 79 4.33 12.52 24.38
CA GLU A 79 3.69 13.24 23.27
C GLU A 79 2.51 12.46 22.66
N GLU A 80 2.63 11.14 22.49
CA GLU A 80 1.51 10.31 22.03
C GLU A 80 0.33 10.34 23.01
N ARG A 81 0.59 10.26 24.33
CA ARG A 81 -0.46 10.37 25.34
C ARG A 81 -1.16 11.73 25.29
N LEU A 82 -0.40 12.82 25.15
CA LEU A 82 -0.97 14.17 25.01
C LEU A 82 -1.80 14.32 23.74
N ARG A 83 -1.38 13.72 22.61
CA ARG A 83 -2.17 13.70 21.37
C ARG A 83 -3.45 12.88 21.51
N GLN A 84 -3.40 11.74 22.19
CA GLN A 84 -4.58 10.91 22.45
C GLN A 84 -5.56 11.62 23.40
N GLU A 85 -5.07 12.27 24.46
CA GLU A 85 -5.90 13.08 25.36
C GLU A 85 -6.51 14.28 24.63
N ALA A 86 -5.76 14.96 23.75
CA ALA A 86 -6.29 16.05 22.94
C ALA A 86 -7.40 15.58 21.98
N LEU A 87 -7.23 14.43 21.31
CA LEU A 87 -8.25 13.82 20.47
C LEU A 87 -9.48 13.37 21.26
N ALA A 88 -9.29 12.80 22.46
CA ALA A 88 -10.38 12.41 23.34
C ALA A 88 -11.17 13.65 23.81
N ASN A 89 -10.49 14.71 24.24
CA ASN A 89 -11.10 15.97 24.64
C ASN A 89 -11.84 16.65 23.46
N GLN A 90 -11.29 16.57 22.25
CA GLN A 90 -11.94 17.08 21.04
C GLN A 90 -13.22 16.29 20.70
N LYS A 91 -13.19 14.95 20.79
CA LYS A 91 -14.39 14.13 20.61
C LYS A 91 -15.45 14.45 21.66
N GLN A 92 -15.04 14.65 22.91
CA GLN A 92 -15.95 14.97 23.99
C GLN A 92 -16.58 16.36 23.82
N SER A 93 -15.82 17.37 23.38
CA SER A 93 -16.34 18.72 23.10
C SER A 93 -17.31 18.71 21.92
N LEU A 94 -17.01 17.95 20.86
CA LEU A 94 -17.90 17.80 19.70
C LEU A 94 -19.24 17.16 20.11
N HIS A 95 -19.19 16.11 20.94
CA HIS A 95 -20.39 15.47 21.49
C HIS A 95 -21.27 16.45 22.29
N VAL A 96 -20.66 17.31 23.12
CA VAL A 96 -21.39 18.32 23.90
C VAL A 96 -22.03 19.36 22.99
N ILE A 97 -21.31 19.84 21.96
CA ILE A 97 -21.83 20.82 21.00
C ILE A 97 -23.00 20.24 20.20
N ILE A 98 -22.85 19.01 19.67
CA ILE A 98 -23.90 18.32 18.91
C ILE A 98 -25.12 18.11 19.80
N LYS A 99 -24.95 17.64 21.05
CA LYS A 99 -26.04 17.42 21.99
C LYS A 99 -26.79 18.72 22.31
N LYS A 100 -26.05 19.84 22.48
CA LYS A 100 -26.65 21.16 22.76
C LYS A 100 -27.43 21.70 21.56
N LYS A 101 -26.88 21.60 20.34
CA LYS A 101 -27.58 21.99 19.10
C LYS A 101 -28.81 21.12 18.83
N PHE A 102 -28.69 19.80 19.01
CA PHE A 102 -29.80 18.88 18.85
C PHE A 102 -30.94 19.18 19.83
N ARG A 103 -30.61 19.48 21.09
CA ARG A 103 -31.60 19.86 22.10
C ARG A 103 -32.34 21.16 21.74
N HIS A 104 -31.64 22.16 21.22
CA HIS A 104 -32.28 23.40 20.74
C HIS A 104 -33.19 23.15 19.55
N LEU A 105 -32.70 22.47 18.51
CA LEU A 105 -33.51 22.12 17.34
C LEU A 105 -34.75 21.29 17.70
N TRP A 106 -34.61 20.35 18.65
CA TRP A 106 -35.73 19.57 19.15
C TRP A 106 -36.77 20.44 19.87
N MET A 107 -36.34 21.37 20.71
CA MET A 107 -37.25 22.27 21.43
C MET A 107 -37.96 23.25 20.47
N ASP A 108 -37.27 23.75 19.45
CA ASP A 108 -37.86 24.62 18.42
C ASP A 108 -38.90 23.87 17.57
N LEU A 109 -38.62 22.62 17.20
CA LEU A 109 -39.57 21.73 16.50
C LEU A 109 -40.80 21.42 17.36
N VAL A 110 -40.61 21.21 18.65
CA VAL A 110 -41.72 21.00 19.60
C VAL A 110 -42.55 22.27 19.78
N GLN A 111 -41.92 23.46 19.78
CA GLN A 111 -42.62 24.75 19.93
C GLN A 111 -43.37 25.20 18.68
N MET A 112 -42.89 24.88 17.47
CA MET A 112 -43.63 25.12 16.23
C MET A 112 -44.96 24.33 16.14
N ASN A 113 -45.20 23.42 17.08
CA ASN A 113 -46.41 22.61 17.14
C ASN A 113 -47.48 23.11 18.12
N ARG A 114 -47.33 24.32 18.70
CA ARG A 114 -48.37 24.96 19.51
C ARG A 114 -49.31 25.79 18.63
N ASP A 115 -50.61 25.64 18.88
CA ASP A 115 -51.73 25.91 17.98
C ASP A 115 -51.79 27.32 17.35
N PRO A 116 -52.33 27.47 16.12
CA PRO A 116 -52.70 28.77 15.58
C PRO A 116 -53.88 29.35 16.38
N VAL A 117 -53.64 30.51 17.00
CA VAL A 117 -54.67 31.31 17.68
C VAL A 117 -55.64 31.83 16.62
N LEU A 118 -56.79 31.17 16.46
CA LEU A 118 -57.86 31.64 15.60
C LEU A 118 -58.66 32.76 16.31
N PRO A 119 -58.95 33.87 15.60
CA PRO A 119 -59.73 34.97 16.17
C PRO A 119 -61.18 34.55 16.48
N PRO A 120 -61.78 35.08 17.56
CA PRO A 120 -63.14 34.73 17.97
C PRO A 120 -64.17 35.34 16.99
N GLY A 121 -64.95 34.50 16.31
CA GLY A 121 -66.12 34.98 15.55
C GLY A 121 -66.62 34.11 14.39
N PHE A 122 -65.84 33.15 13.89
CA PHE A 122 -66.29 32.31 12.78
C PHE A 122 -67.02 31.06 13.26
N LYS A 123 -68.36 31.06 13.15
CA LYS A 123 -69.18 29.85 13.19
C LYS A 123 -69.19 29.22 11.80
N SER A 124 -68.31 28.25 11.56
CA SER A 124 -68.31 27.42 10.35
C SER A 124 -68.95 26.07 10.68
N ASP A 125 -70.10 25.79 10.08
CA ASP A 125 -70.81 24.50 10.16
C ASP A 125 -70.20 23.43 9.23
N SER A 126 -68.90 23.55 8.93
CA SER A 126 -68.17 22.66 8.03
C SER A 126 -67.32 21.69 8.83
N ARG A 127 -67.31 20.41 8.42
CA ARG A 127 -66.49 19.34 9.01
C ARG A 127 -65.02 19.78 9.02
N HIS A 128 -64.60 20.38 10.13
CA HIS A 128 -63.24 20.83 10.32
C HIS A 128 -62.34 19.60 10.42
N LEU A 129 -61.54 19.35 9.37
CA LEU A 129 -60.36 18.51 9.51
C LEU A 129 -59.48 19.16 10.58
N ARG A 130 -59.50 18.61 11.80
CA ARG A 130 -58.49 18.94 12.81
C ARG A 130 -57.15 18.54 12.19
N ASN A 131 -56.34 19.55 11.89
CA ASN A 131 -55.00 19.36 11.37
C ASN A 131 -54.14 18.86 12.55
N ASP A 132 -54.19 17.56 12.81
CA ASP A 132 -53.48 16.94 13.92
C ASP A 132 -52.03 16.72 13.52
N SER A 133 -51.22 17.74 13.76
CA SER A 133 -49.80 17.77 13.48
C SER A 133 -49.00 16.67 14.20
N THR A 134 -49.54 16.12 15.29
CA THR A 134 -48.93 14.99 16.00
C THR A 134 -48.95 13.71 15.18
N LEU A 135 -50.00 13.49 14.39
CA LEU A 135 -50.12 12.33 13.50
C LEU A 135 -49.12 12.42 12.35
N THR A 136 -48.95 13.62 11.78
CA THR A 136 -47.93 13.91 10.77
C THR A 136 -46.52 13.67 11.30
N LEU A 137 -46.19 14.19 12.50
CA LEU A 137 -44.89 13.98 13.13
C LEU A 137 -44.60 12.49 13.38
N ASN A 138 -45.58 11.73 13.90
CA ASN A 138 -45.44 10.31 14.14
C ASN A 138 -45.22 9.50 12.86
N LEU A 139 -45.78 9.95 11.72
CA LEU A 139 -45.54 9.34 10.41
C LEU A 139 -44.11 9.59 9.93
N PHE A 140 -43.53 10.77 10.21
CA PHE A 140 -42.18 11.16 9.78
C PHE A 140 -41.06 10.64 10.68
N LEU A 141 -41.32 10.44 11.96
CA LEU A 141 -40.33 10.01 12.95
C LEU A 141 -39.55 8.73 12.56
N PRO A 142 -40.19 7.64 12.05
CA PRO A 142 -39.45 6.48 11.58
C PRO A 142 -38.53 6.79 10.40
N PHE A 143 -38.92 7.68 9.48
CA PHE A 143 -38.06 8.08 8.37
C PHE A 143 -36.83 8.89 8.83
N LEU A 144 -37.00 9.78 9.81
CA LEU A 144 -35.89 10.55 10.38
C LEU A 144 -34.92 9.65 11.14
N PHE A 145 -35.44 8.74 11.97
CA PHE A 145 -34.63 7.73 12.66
C PHE A 145 -33.87 6.86 11.67
N TRP A 146 -34.57 6.37 10.64
CA TRP A 146 -34.01 5.56 9.57
C TRP A 146 -32.89 6.26 8.79
N SER A 147 -33.14 7.50 8.35
CA SER A 147 -32.17 8.33 7.63
C SER A 147 -30.91 8.56 8.46
N THR A 148 -31.07 8.85 9.75
CA THR A 148 -29.94 9.05 10.69
C THR A 148 -29.15 7.76 10.85
N PHE A 149 -29.82 6.61 10.99
CA PHE A 149 -29.19 5.29 11.12
C PHE A 149 -28.35 4.93 9.89
N ILE A 150 -28.93 5.08 8.69
CA ILE A 150 -28.22 4.82 7.43
C ILE A 150 -27.02 5.77 7.27
N THR A 151 -27.19 7.04 7.60
CA THR A 151 -26.10 8.03 7.56
C THR A 151 -24.96 7.63 8.49
N ALA A 152 -25.26 7.17 9.70
CA ALA A 152 -24.24 6.70 10.65
C ALA A 152 -23.45 5.51 10.09
N ILE A 153 -24.12 4.54 9.47
CA ILE A 153 -23.45 3.41 8.82
C ILE A 153 -22.56 3.88 7.67
N TYR A 154 -23.06 4.76 6.80
CA TYR A 154 -22.26 5.30 5.70
C TYR A 154 -21.01 6.03 6.18
N ILE A 155 -21.09 6.81 7.26
CA ILE A 155 -19.92 7.45 7.87
C ILE A 155 -18.91 6.38 8.32
N THR A 156 -19.36 5.31 8.98
CA THR A 156 -18.44 4.24 9.40
C THR A 156 -17.79 3.52 8.22
N CYS A 157 -18.55 3.22 7.16
CA CYS A 157 -18.02 2.63 5.93
C CYS A 157 -17.02 3.57 5.25
N PHE A 158 -17.30 4.87 5.21
CA PHE A 158 -16.42 5.87 4.63
C PHE A 158 -15.09 5.96 5.37
N GLU A 159 -15.10 5.99 6.70
CA GLU A 159 -13.86 6.03 7.49
C GLU A 159 -13.02 4.75 7.30
N GLN A 160 -13.66 3.58 7.17
CA GLN A 160 -12.96 2.32 6.85
C GLN A 160 -12.32 2.37 5.44
N LEU A 161 -13.03 2.89 4.44
CA LEU A 161 -12.52 3.01 3.07
C LEU A 161 -11.47 4.11 2.91
N ARG A 162 -11.56 5.19 3.69
CA ARG A 162 -10.53 6.26 3.67
C ARG A 162 -9.17 5.73 4.09
N GLY A 163 -9.14 4.75 4.99
CA GLY A 163 -7.92 4.06 5.39
C GLY A 163 -7.32 3.14 4.32
N SER A 164 -8.09 2.73 3.29
CA SER A 164 -7.63 1.72 2.31
C SER A 164 -6.99 2.29 1.04
N THR A 165 -7.18 3.59 0.75
CA THR A 165 -6.62 4.23 -0.46
C THR A 165 -5.09 4.24 -0.46
N TYR A 166 -4.50 4.48 0.71
CA TYR A 166 -3.06 4.53 0.87
C TYR A 166 -2.38 3.13 0.73
N PRO A 167 -2.86 2.08 1.42
CA PRO A 167 -2.41 0.71 1.17
C PRO A 167 -2.50 0.26 -0.29
N ALA A 168 -3.53 0.68 -1.04
CA ALA A 168 -3.70 0.33 -2.44
C ALA A 168 -2.58 0.90 -3.35
N GLY A 169 -2.14 2.14 -3.11
CA GLY A 169 -0.99 2.72 -3.80
C GLY A 169 0.30 1.96 -3.51
N ASN A 170 0.47 1.56 -2.24
CA ASN A 170 1.62 0.79 -1.78
C ASN A 170 1.66 -0.63 -2.38
N GLN A 171 0.51 -1.26 -2.64
CA GLN A 171 0.46 -2.58 -3.27
C GLN A 171 1.04 -2.57 -4.69
N GLN A 172 0.82 -1.49 -5.44
CA GLN A 172 1.43 -1.36 -6.77
C GLN A 172 2.95 -1.41 -6.68
N LEU A 173 3.52 -0.74 -5.68
CA LEU A 173 4.95 -0.67 -5.47
C LEU A 173 5.55 -2.02 -5.06
N VAL A 174 4.90 -2.72 -4.13
CA VAL A 174 5.26 -4.09 -3.72
C VAL A 174 5.28 -5.04 -4.92
N ASN A 175 4.33 -4.91 -5.85
CA ASN A 175 4.29 -5.71 -7.08
C ASN A 175 5.29 -5.27 -8.14
N TYR A 176 5.71 -4.00 -8.12
CA TYR A 176 6.62 -3.45 -9.12
C TYR A 176 8.07 -3.83 -8.87
N VAL A 177 8.48 -3.92 -7.60
CA VAL A 177 9.84 -4.32 -7.20
C VAL A 177 10.28 -5.65 -7.81
N PRO A 178 9.57 -6.79 -7.65
CA PRO A 178 10.01 -8.06 -8.22
C PRO A 178 10.11 -8.01 -9.75
N SER A 179 9.20 -7.29 -10.42
CA SER A 179 9.29 -7.07 -11.88
C SER A 179 10.55 -6.28 -12.26
N ARG A 180 10.89 -5.23 -11.52
CA ARG A 180 12.14 -4.48 -11.74
C ARG A 180 13.38 -5.33 -11.43
N THR A 181 13.33 -6.19 -10.42
CA THR A 181 14.41 -7.12 -10.06
C THR A 181 14.67 -8.08 -11.21
N ILE A 182 13.64 -8.72 -11.75
CA ILE A 182 13.75 -9.63 -12.90
C ILE A 182 14.34 -8.89 -14.10
N ASN A 183 13.82 -7.71 -14.43
CA ASN A 183 14.33 -6.91 -15.56
C ASN A 183 15.82 -6.56 -15.39
N CYS A 184 16.25 -6.19 -14.18
CA CYS A 184 17.65 -5.91 -13.89
C CYS A 184 18.53 -7.17 -14.11
N ILE A 185 18.10 -8.32 -13.59
CA ILE A 185 18.81 -9.61 -13.77
C ILE A 185 18.88 -10.01 -15.24
N THR A 186 17.79 -9.88 -16.00
CA THR A 186 17.77 -10.16 -17.44
C THR A 186 18.76 -9.28 -18.19
N GLN A 187 18.81 -7.99 -17.88
CA GLN A 187 19.74 -7.06 -18.52
C GLN A 187 21.20 -7.33 -18.13
N LEU A 188 21.46 -7.74 -16.89
CA LEU A 188 22.78 -8.22 -16.45
C LEU A 188 23.19 -9.48 -17.21
N GLN A 189 22.27 -10.41 -17.40
CA GLN A 189 22.51 -11.65 -18.15
C GLN A 189 22.79 -11.36 -19.64
N GLU A 190 21.99 -10.51 -20.28
CA GLU A 190 22.21 -10.09 -21.66
C GLU A 190 23.59 -9.45 -21.83
N MET A 191 24.01 -8.61 -20.89
CA MET A 191 25.34 -8.00 -20.88
C MET A 191 26.45 -9.05 -20.65
N ALA A 192 26.26 -10.01 -19.74
CA ALA A 192 27.24 -11.05 -19.46
C ALA A 192 27.48 -11.99 -20.66
N VAL A 193 26.43 -12.28 -21.44
CA VAL A 193 26.47 -13.16 -22.62
C VAL A 193 26.93 -12.44 -23.89
N ALA A 194 26.75 -11.13 -23.97
CA ALA A 194 27.12 -10.34 -25.15
C ALA A 194 28.62 -10.48 -25.49
N PRO A 195 29.02 -10.34 -26.77
CA PRO A 195 30.43 -10.28 -27.14
C PRO A 195 31.09 -9.04 -26.53
N VAL A 196 32.41 -9.11 -26.25
CA VAL A 196 33.18 -8.04 -25.58
C VAL A 196 33.04 -6.68 -26.27
N SER A 197 32.87 -6.64 -27.59
CA SER A 197 32.65 -5.41 -28.35
C SER A 197 31.27 -4.78 -28.14
N ALA A 198 30.22 -5.59 -27.97
CA ALA A 198 28.84 -5.11 -27.75
C ALA A 198 28.59 -4.76 -26.27
N LYS A 199 29.32 -5.42 -25.37
CA LYS A 199 29.30 -5.24 -23.93
C LYS A 199 29.38 -3.76 -23.51
N ALA A 200 30.36 -3.02 -24.02
CA ALA A 200 30.54 -1.60 -23.67
C ALA A 200 29.29 -0.75 -23.97
N SER A 201 28.54 -1.09 -25.03
CA SER A 201 27.32 -0.37 -25.41
C SER A 201 26.11 -0.68 -24.52
N SER A 202 26.08 -1.85 -23.88
CA SER A 202 24.99 -2.27 -22.98
C SER A 202 25.10 -1.68 -21.57
N PHE A 203 26.30 -1.24 -21.16
CA PHE A 203 26.55 -0.73 -19.81
C PHE A 203 25.57 0.38 -19.37
N PRO A 204 25.35 1.46 -20.14
CA PRO A 204 24.46 2.54 -19.70
C PRO A 204 23.03 2.05 -19.50
N THR A 205 22.57 1.10 -20.33
CA THR A 205 21.26 0.49 -20.23
C THR A 205 21.11 -0.27 -18.92
N VAL A 206 22.07 -1.14 -18.57
CA VAL A 206 22.03 -1.90 -17.31
C VAL A 206 22.04 -0.97 -16.11
N THR A 207 22.88 0.07 -16.12
CA THR A 207 22.95 1.07 -15.06
C THR A 207 21.60 1.80 -14.86
N VAL A 208 20.89 2.10 -15.94
CA VAL A 208 19.53 2.68 -15.85
C VAL A 208 18.55 1.72 -15.16
N TYR A 209 18.56 0.43 -15.50
CA TYR A 209 17.69 -0.56 -14.87
C TYR A 209 18.04 -0.79 -13.40
N TYR A 210 19.33 -0.82 -13.07
CA TYR A 210 19.81 -0.88 -11.70
C TYR A 210 19.33 0.33 -10.88
N ASN A 211 19.54 1.55 -11.37
CA ASN A 211 19.11 2.78 -10.69
C ASN A 211 17.59 2.86 -10.53
N LYS A 212 16.82 2.39 -11.52
CA LYS A 212 15.36 2.25 -11.41
C LYS A 212 14.99 1.29 -10.30
N LEU A 213 15.58 0.10 -10.25
CA LEU A 213 15.31 -0.87 -9.20
C LEU A 213 15.64 -0.32 -7.81
N VAL A 214 16.81 0.29 -7.65
CA VAL A 214 17.23 0.95 -6.40
C VAL A 214 16.19 2.00 -5.99
N THR A 215 15.77 2.86 -6.91
CA THR A 215 14.76 3.90 -6.66
C THR A 215 13.44 3.30 -6.20
N VAL A 216 12.91 2.30 -6.92
CA VAL A 216 11.63 1.65 -6.60
C VAL A 216 11.71 0.94 -5.25
N TYR A 217 12.79 0.22 -4.98
CA TYR A 217 12.99 -0.48 -3.72
C TYR A 217 13.08 0.47 -2.53
N TYR A 218 13.90 1.52 -2.61
CA TYR A 218 13.95 2.51 -1.53
C TYR A 218 12.62 3.26 -1.38
N THR A 219 11.89 3.50 -2.48
CA THR A 219 10.57 4.14 -2.40
C THR A 219 9.59 3.25 -1.64
N MET A 220 9.72 1.93 -1.76
CA MET A 220 8.93 0.98 -0.98
C MET A 220 9.25 1.08 0.52
N LEU A 221 10.52 1.21 0.86
CA LEU A 221 10.97 1.30 2.26
C LEU A 221 10.63 2.65 2.91
N LEU A 222 10.81 3.76 2.20
CA LEU A 222 10.83 5.12 2.76
C LEU A 222 9.72 6.03 2.23
N GLY A 223 8.97 5.59 1.22
CA GLY A 223 7.92 6.36 0.58
C GLY A 223 8.43 7.61 -0.13
N ALA A 224 7.67 8.71 -0.02
CA ALA A 224 7.98 9.99 -0.66
C ALA A 224 9.33 10.62 -0.22
N GLN A 225 9.89 10.19 0.92
CA GLN A 225 11.15 10.74 1.45
C GLN A 225 12.36 10.41 0.57
N VAL A 226 12.25 9.40 -0.29
CA VAL A 226 13.32 9.00 -1.21
C VAL A 226 13.76 10.12 -2.14
N LYS A 227 12.84 11.00 -2.55
CA LYS A 227 13.18 12.12 -3.43
C LYS A 227 14.24 13.05 -2.82
N GLY A 228 14.23 13.21 -1.49
CA GLY A 228 15.26 13.97 -0.78
C GLY A 228 16.59 13.22 -0.64
N LEU A 229 16.57 11.89 -0.66
CA LEU A 229 17.76 11.05 -0.45
C LEU A 229 18.52 10.72 -1.75
N LEU A 230 17.79 10.40 -2.81
CA LEU A 230 18.36 10.04 -4.12
C LEU A 230 18.49 11.24 -5.08
N GLY A 231 17.92 12.39 -4.72
CA GLY A 231 18.03 13.61 -5.53
C GLY A 231 17.52 13.43 -6.96
N SER A 232 18.36 13.80 -7.94
CA SER A 232 18.06 13.66 -9.38
C SER A 232 18.14 12.23 -9.92
N ALA A 233 18.65 11.26 -9.14
CA ALA A 233 18.72 9.86 -9.56
C ALA A 233 17.35 9.15 -9.55
N VAL A 234 16.32 9.79 -8.96
CA VAL A 234 14.94 9.27 -8.97
C VAL A 234 14.37 9.36 -10.38
N THR A 235 14.30 8.21 -11.04
CA THR A 235 13.80 8.09 -12.42
C THR A 235 12.31 7.79 -12.50
N ASP A 236 11.76 7.09 -11.51
CA ASP A 236 10.35 6.70 -11.45
C ASP A 236 9.66 7.48 -10.31
N SER A 237 8.44 7.98 -10.56
CA SER A 237 7.62 8.72 -9.60
C SER A 237 6.36 7.94 -9.26
N PHE A 238 6.05 7.82 -7.97
CA PHE A 238 4.89 7.13 -7.44
C PHE A 238 3.98 8.11 -6.69
N PRO A 239 3.10 8.86 -7.38
CA PRO A 239 2.36 9.99 -6.78
C PRO A 239 1.41 9.57 -5.65
N PHE A 240 1.01 8.30 -5.61
CA PHE A 240 0.10 7.77 -4.59
C PHE A 240 0.81 7.24 -3.34
N VAL A 241 2.15 7.21 -3.34
CA VAL A 241 2.96 6.70 -2.24
C VAL A 241 3.38 7.87 -1.36
N THR A 242 2.62 8.11 -0.29
CA THR A 242 2.85 9.25 0.61
C THR A 242 3.75 8.90 1.81
N GLY A 243 4.00 7.62 2.08
CA GLY A 243 4.71 7.13 3.26
C GLY A 243 5.34 5.75 3.04
N PRO A 244 6.05 5.23 4.06
CA PRO A 244 6.78 3.97 3.97
C PRO A 244 5.84 2.78 3.89
N SER A 245 5.73 2.15 2.72
CA SER A 245 4.81 1.04 2.45
C SER A 245 4.99 -0.15 3.39
N VAL A 246 6.24 -0.38 3.81
CA VAL A 246 6.63 -1.50 4.67
C VAL A 246 6.06 -1.37 6.08
N MET A 247 5.88 -0.15 6.60
CA MET A 247 5.52 0.04 8.00
C MET A 247 4.01 0.04 8.24
N ASP A 248 3.22 0.02 7.17
CA ASP A 248 1.75 0.13 7.25
C ASP A 248 1.10 -1.15 7.78
N THR A 249 1.73 -2.29 7.50
CA THR A 249 1.22 -3.60 7.88
C THR A 249 2.22 -4.24 8.84
N PRO A 250 1.83 -4.66 10.05
CA PRO A 250 2.76 -5.18 11.05
C PRO A 250 3.50 -6.46 10.62
N THR A 251 3.00 -7.19 9.61
CA THR A 251 3.64 -8.40 9.07
C THR A 251 4.72 -8.11 8.03
N LEU A 252 4.74 -6.92 7.43
CA LEU A 252 5.71 -6.58 6.39
C LEU A 252 7.13 -6.38 6.97
N PRO A 253 7.32 -5.67 8.10
CA PRO A 253 8.62 -5.53 8.73
C PRO A 253 9.19 -6.89 9.15
N SER A 254 8.35 -7.82 9.60
CA SER A 254 8.82 -9.15 9.98
C SER A 254 9.35 -9.95 8.77
N ILE A 255 8.75 -9.80 7.58
CA ILE A 255 9.25 -10.43 6.35
C ILE A 255 10.60 -9.81 5.92
N LEU A 256 10.72 -8.49 6.06
CA LEU A 256 11.91 -7.76 5.62
C LEU A 256 13.11 -7.90 6.54
N TYR A 257 12.91 -7.93 7.85
CA TYR A 257 13.98 -7.81 8.83
C TYR A 257 14.07 -8.98 9.82
N ASP A 258 12.93 -9.56 10.22
CA ASP A 258 12.91 -10.51 11.34
C ASP A 258 12.81 -11.97 10.90
N THR A 259 12.68 -12.24 9.59
CA THR A 259 12.53 -13.61 9.09
C THR A 259 13.84 -14.36 9.20
N THR A 260 13.85 -15.35 10.08
CA THR A 260 14.97 -16.28 10.28
C THR A 260 14.83 -17.56 9.46
N ASN A 261 13.68 -17.81 8.83
CA ASN A 261 13.46 -18.94 7.94
C ASN A 261 13.77 -18.54 6.49
N CYS A 262 14.14 -19.52 5.67
CA CYS A 262 14.22 -19.36 4.22
C CYS A 262 12.87 -18.89 3.64
N LEU A 263 12.92 -17.91 2.72
CA LEU A 263 11.75 -17.25 2.14
C LEU A 263 11.17 -17.95 0.89
N ARG A 264 11.72 -19.10 0.49
CA ARG A 264 11.19 -19.86 -0.64
C ARG A 264 9.79 -20.38 -0.36
N LEU A 265 8.91 -20.33 -1.36
CA LEU A 265 7.56 -20.89 -1.28
C LEU A 265 7.60 -22.41 -1.08
N ASN A 266 8.63 -23.07 -1.62
CA ASN A 266 8.91 -24.46 -1.34
C ASN A 266 10.04 -24.60 -0.32
N ALA A 267 9.70 -24.93 0.93
CA ALA A 267 10.67 -25.12 2.00
C ALA A 267 11.71 -26.22 1.70
N SER A 268 11.38 -27.21 0.87
CA SER A 268 12.32 -28.29 0.52
C SER A 268 13.41 -27.84 -0.45
N SER A 269 13.24 -26.71 -1.14
CA SER A 269 14.25 -26.17 -2.05
C SER A 269 15.18 -25.18 -1.37
N CYS A 270 15.02 -24.93 -0.07
CA CYS A 270 15.90 -24.04 0.68
C CYS A 270 17.35 -24.53 0.68
N LEU A 271 18.28 -23.58 0.68
CA LEU A 271 19.71 -23.90 0.70
C LEU A 271 20.07 -24.62 2.01
N PRO A 272 20.87 -25.69 1.98
CA PRO A 272 21.25 -26.43 3.18
C PRO A 272 22.33 -25.71 3.98
N THR A 273 22.42 -26.03 5.28
CA THR A 273 23.48 -25.51 6.15
C THR A 273 24.85 -25.98 5.64
N GLY A 274 25.70 -25.04 5.22
CA GLY A 274 26.99 -25.31 4.58
C GLY A 274 27.11 -24.68 3.19
N ASP A 275 25.98 -24.30 2.57
CA ASP A 275 25.99 -23.50 1.35
C ASP A 275 26.52 -22.07 1.62
N LEU A 276 27.25 -21.51 0.66
CA LEU A 276 27.83 -20.17 0.73
C LEU A 276 26.78 -19.09 1.03
N TYR A 277 25.56 -19.26 0.53
CA TYR A 277 24.48 -18.29 0.65
C TYR A 277 23.43 -18.65 1.71
N HIS A 278 23.64 -19.71 2.49
CA HIS A 278 22.71 -20.11 3.54
C HIS A 278 22.49 -18.99 4.57
N GLN A 279 23.54 -18.30 5.02
CA GLN A 279 23.38 -17.29 6.06
C GLN A 279 22.55 -16.10 5.58
N VAL A 280 22.79 -15.60 4.37
CA VAL A 280 22.10 -14.42 3.85
C VAL A 280 20.62 -14.68 3.56
N THR A 281 20.24 -15.91 3.21
CA THR A 281 18.84 -16.30 3.00
C THR A 281 18.00 -16.34 4.29
N HIS A 282 18.65 -16.30 5.47
CA HIS A 282 18.01 -16.36 6.78
C HIS A 282 18.10 -15.03 7.55
N LEU A 283 18.46 -13.92 6.88
CA LEU A 283 18.58 -12.56 7.47
C LEU A 283 17.44 -11.62 7.05
N GLY A 284 16.33 -12.17 6.54
CA GLY A 284 15.21 -11.42 6.00
C GLY A 284 15.40 -10.89 4.57
N LEU A 285 14.30 -10.49 3.95
CA LEU A 285 14.26 -10.06 2.55
C LEU A 285 15.14 -8.82 2.28
N ASN A 286 15.23 -7.90 3.24
CA ASN A 286 16.00 -6.67 3.06
C ASN A 286 17.51 -6.96 3.02
N ALA A 287 18.01 -7.88 3.84
CA ALA A 287 19.43 -8.25 3.81
C ALA A 287 19.82 -8.84 2.45
N MET A 288 18.98 -9.70 1.87
CA MET A 288 19.20 -10.26 0.54
C MET A 288 19.19 -9.20 -0.56
N MET A 289 18.23 -8.25 -0.53
CA MET A 289 18.18 -7.15 -1.50
C MET A 289 19.38 -6.20 -1.38
N MET A 290 19.80 -5.87 -0.16
CA MET A 290 20.99 -5.05 0.07
C MET A 290 22.26 -5.75 -0.43
N ARG A 291 22.38 -7.06 -0.20
CA ARG A 291 23.47 -7.86 -0.77
C ARG A 291 23.40 -7.84 -2.31
N PHE A 292 22.22 -8.00 -2.89
CA PHE A 292 22.04 -7.94 -4.34
C PHE A 292 22.52 -6.61 -4.93
N PHE A 293 22.18 -5.47 -4.32
CA PHE A 293 22.67 -4.17 -4.78
C PHE A 293 24.18 -4.04 -4.67
N GLN A 294 24.79 -4.58 -3.62
CA GLN A 294 26.25 -4.60 -3.48
C GLN A 294 26.90 -5.42 -4.59
N GLU A 295 26.39 -6.63 -4.86
CA GLU A 295 26.90 -7.54 -5.89
C GLU A 295 26.76 -6.95 -7.30
N VAL A 296 25.59 -6.37 -7.62
CA VAL A 296 25.38 -5.70 -8.91
C VAL A 296 26.24 -4.46 -9.06
N GLY A 297 26.35 -3.65 -8.00
CA GLY A 297 27.24 -2.49 -7.99
C GLY A 297 28.69 -2.88 -8.25
N SER A 298 29.22 -3.88 -7.51
CA SER A 298 30.58 -4.37 -7.72
C SER A 298 30.78 -4.98 -9.10
N PHE A 299 29.78 -5.70 -9.61
CA PHE A 299 29.82 -6.26 -10.96
C PHE A 299 29.93 -5.16 -12.00
N LEU A 300 29.14 -4.08 -11.87
CA LEU A 300 29.19 -2.92 -12.77
C LEU A 300 30.52 -2.16 -12.66
N ASP A 301 31.07 -1.99 -11.45
CA ASP A 301 32.34 -1.30 -11.22
C ASP A 301 33.52 -2.07 -11.86
N VAL A 302 33.66 -3.36 -11.55
CA VAL A 302 34.71 -4.24 -12.12
C VAL A 302 34.60 -4.27 -13.65
N TYR A 303 33.38 -4.32 -14.15
CA TYR A 303 33.11 -4.36 -15.57
C TYR A 303 33.44 -3.06 -16.29
N SER A 304 33.15 -1.91 -15.68
CA SER A 304 33.52 -0.61 -16.25
C SER A 304 35.03 -0.48 -16.46
N ALA A 305 35.82 -1.13 -15.60
CA ALA A 305 37.28 -1.20 -15.72
C ALA A 305 37.74 -2.27 -16.73
N SER A 306 37.07 -3.43 -16.80
CA SER A 306 37.44 -4.53 -17.70
C SER A 306 36.23 -5.31 -18.21
N PRO A 307 35.72 -5.00 -19.42
CA PRO A 307 34.54 -5.67 -19.99
C PRO A 307 34.70 -7.18 -20.23
N ALA A 308 35.94 -7.66 -20.32
CA ALA A 308 36.24 -9.08 -20.51
C ALA A 308 35.89 -9.93 -19.27
N LEU A 309 35.83 -9.33 -18.08
CA LEU A 309 35.58 -10.04 -16.82
C LEU A 309 34.09 -10.27 -16.51
N ALA A 310 33.16 -9.59 -17.21
CA ALA A 310 31.72 -9.84 -17.02
C ALA A 310 31.32 -11.17 -17.64
N VAL A 311 31.47 -12.25 -16.89
CA VAL A 311 31.09 -13.61 -17.29
C VAL A 311 29.92 -14.12 -16.45
N LEU A 312 29.14 -15.04 -17.01
CA LEU A 312 28.02 -15.67 -16.27
C LEU A 312 28.48 -16.43 -15.02
N ASN A 313 29.74 -16.87 -15.00
CA ASN A 313 30.32 -17.62 -13.87
C ASN A 313 30.81 -16.70 -12.73
N ASP A 314 30.58 -15.40 -12.81
CA ASP A 314 30.94 -14.47 -11.74
C ASP A 314 30.10 -14.72 -10.47
N THR A 315 30.70 -14.57 -9.29
CA THR A 315 30.02 -14.83 -8.01
C THR A 315 28.80 -13.91 -7.80
N SER A 316 28.84 -12.70 -8.35
CA SER A 316 27.73 -11.73 -8.29
C SER A 316 26.53 -12.24 -9.09
N MET A 317 26.78 -12.82 -10.27
CA MET A 317 25.75 -13.42 -11.11
C MET A 317 25.21 -14.72 -10.49
N GLN A 318 26.09 -15.54 -9.93
CA GLN A 318 25.68 -16.75 -9.21
C GLN A 318 24.75 -16.43 -8.03
N PHE A 319 25.05 -15.37 -7.26
CA PHE A 319 24.17 -14.88 -6.20
C PHE A 319 22.80 -14.43 -6.76
N ALA A 320 22.78 -13.69 -7.86
CA ALA A 320 21.55 -13.24 -8.51
C ALA A 320 20.67 -14.42 -8.96
N PHE A 321 21.24 -15.44 -9.61
CA PHE A 321 20.47 -16.61 -10.06
C PHE A 321 20.07 -17.56 -8.93
N THR A 322 20.93 -17.74 -7.93
CA THR A 322 20.71 -18.73 -6.86
C THR A 322 19.80 -18.20 -5.77
N VAL A 323 20.04 -16.97 -5.31
CA VAL A 323 19.32 -16.36 -4.18
C VAL A 323 18.23 -15.44 -4.66
N VAL A 324 18.50 -14.56 -5.61
CA VAL A 324 17.53 -13.50 -5.94
C VAL A 324 16.33 -14.05 -6.72
N LEU A 325 16.56 -14.87 -7.74
CA LEU A 325 15.45 -15.46 -8.51
C LEU A 325 14.60 -16.47 -7.71
N ASN A 326 15.13 -17.04 -6.63
CA ASN A 326 14.40 -18.01 -5.81
C ASN A 326 13.89 -17.34 -4.53
N ASP A 327 14.76 -17.06 -3.57
CA ASP A 327 14.42 -16.59 -2.22
C ASP A 327 13.84 -15.17 -2.21
N VAL A 328 14.43 -14.24 -2.97
CA VAL A 328 13.98 -12.84 -2.97
C VAL A 328 12.64 -12.70 -3.69
N LEU A 329 12.48 -13.32 -4.86
CA LEU A 329 11.21 -13.26 -5.59
C LEU A 329 10.07 -13.93 -4.81
N ASP A 330 10.31 -15.09 -4.20
CA ASP A 330 9.32 -15.75 -3.33
C ASP A 330 9.01 -14.93 -2.07
N GLY A 331 10.02 -14.26 -1.52
CA GLY A 331 9.86 -13.29 -0.44
C GLY A 331 8.95 -12.12 -0.83
N PHE A 332 9.12 -11.56 -2.04
CA PHE A 332 8.21 -10.53 -2.57
C PHE A 332 6.80 -11.04 -2.82
N VAL A 333 6.63 -12.29 -3.29
CA VAL A 333 5.31 -12.91 -3.42
C VAL A 333 4.64 -13.03 -2.05
N THR A 334 5.37 -13.51 -1.05
CA THR A 334 4.88 -13.61 0.34
C THR A 334 4.49 -12.24 0.89
N MET A 335 5.31 -11.23 0.64
CA MET A 335 5.05 -9.84 1.05
C MET A 335 3.83 -9.25 0.34
N SER A 336 3.66 -9.50 -0.96
CA SER A 336 2.51 -9.08 -1.74
C SER A 336 1.21 -9.71 -1.25
N ASN A 337 1.22 -11.02 -0.98
CA ASN A 337 0.07 -11.72 -0.41
C ASN A 337 -0.31 -11.19 0.97
N ALA A 338 0.68 -10.90 1.82
CA ALA A 338 0.45 -10.33 3.15
C ALA A 338 -0.17 -8.93 3.06
N HIS A 339 0.27 -8.11 2.10
CA HIS A 339 -0.27 -6.77 1.88
C HIS A 339 -1.67 -6.81 1.25
N GLU A 340 -1.92 -7.72 0.30
CA GLU A 340 -3.26 -7.95 -0.26
C GLU A 340 -4.26 -8.37 0.83
N TYR A 341 -3.85 -9.26 1.74
CA TYR A 341 -4.68 -9.64 2.88
C TYR A 341 -5.01 -8.44 3.77
N ALA A 342 -4.03 -7.57 4.04
CA ALA A 342 -4.23 -6.35 4.83
C ALA A 342 -5.21 -5.37 4.15
N ILE A 343 -5.15 -5.25 2.82
CA ILE A 343 -6.08 -4.43 2.03
C ILE A 343 -7.48 -5.03 2.04
N ARG A 344 -7.60 -6.35 1.88
CA ARG A 344 -8.90 -7.03 1.73
C ARG A 344 -9.74 -7.01 3.01
N LYS A 345 -9.11 -7.11 4.18
CA LYS A 345 -9.79 -7.14 5.49
C LYS A 345 -10.82 -6.00 5.72
N PRO A 346 -10.50 -4.71 5.50
CA PRO A 346 -11.49 -3.64 5.62
C PRO A 346 -12.61 -3.73 4.57
N TYR A 347 -12.35 -4.19 3.34
CA TYR A 347 -13.40 -4.42 2.34
C TYR A 347 -14.40 -5.50 2.78
N ASP A 348 -13.91 -6.63 3.31
CA ASP A 348 -14.79 -7.70 3.83
C ASP A 348 -15.69 -7.19 4.97
N THR A 349 -15.16 -6.28 5.81
CA THR A 349 -15.93 -5.61 6.87
C THR A 349 -17.01 -4.69 6.28
N VAL A 350 -16.67 -3.88 5.28
CA VAL A 350 -17.62 -2.97 4.62
C VAL A 350 -18.71 -3.76 3.89
N ILE A 351 -18.36 -4.84 3.20
CA ILE A 351 -19.34 -5.74 2.56
C ILE A 351 -20.30 -6.30 3.61
N THR A 352 -19.78 -6.79 4.74
CA THR A 352 -20.60 -7.31 5.84
C THR A 352 -21.56 -6.25 6.39
N LEU A 353 -21.09 -5.01 6.60
CA LEU A 353 -21.94 -3.89 7.04
C LEU A 353 -23.05 -3.58 6.03
N HIS A 354 -22.77 -3.62 4.72
CA HIS A 354 -23.80 -3.40 3.70
C HIS A 354 -24.84 -4.53 3.68
N VAL A 355 -24.43 -5.78 3.86
CA VAL A 355 -25.37 -6.92 3.95
C VAL A 355 -26.27 -6.76 5.18
N ILE A 356 -25.71 -6.43 6.35
CA ILE A 356 -26.50 -6.16 7.57
C ILE A 356 -27.46 -5.00 7.34
N THR A 357 -26.98 -3.92 6.73
CA THR A 357 -27.80 -2.74 6.41
C THR A 357 -28.97 -3.15 5.54
N LEU A 358 -28.74 -3.90 4.46
CA LEU A 358 -29.79 -4.40 3.57
C LEU A 358 -30.85 -5.20 4.32
N VAL A 359 -30.45 -6.14 5.18
CA VAL A 359 -31.38 -6.94 5.99
C VAL A 359 -32.22 -6.06 6.90
N VAL A 360 -31.59 -5.09 7.58
CA VAL A 360 -32.29 -4.15 8.46
C VAL A 360 -33.24 -3.25 7.67
N VAL A 361 -32.88 -2.83 6.43
CA VAL A 361 -33.75 -2.06 5.52
C VAL A 361 -35.00 -2.85 5.19
N VAL A 362 -34.84 -4.11 4.80
CA VAL A 362 -35.95 -4.98 4.40
C VAL A 362 -36.88 -5.21 5.58
N ILE A 363 -36.36 -5.52 6.77
CA ILE A 363 -37.17 -5.71 7.99
C ILE A 363 -37.89 -4.41 8.36
N GLY A 364 -37.20 -3.28 8.34
CA GLY A 364 -37.78 -1.97 8.63
C GLY A 364 -38.90 -1.59 7.65
N ALA A 365 -38.70 -1.85 6.36
CA ALA A 365 -39.70 -1.62 5.31
C ALA A 365 -40.94 -2.51 5.50
N LEU A 366 -40.74 -3.80 5.80
CA LEU A 366 -41.86 -4.73 6.09
C LEU A 366 -42.62 -4.31 7.35
N ALA A 367 -41.92 -3.92 8.41
CA ALA A 367 -42.55 -3.44 9.64
C ALA A 367 -43.34 -2.15 9.41
N TYR A 368 -42.81 -1.20 8.64
CA TYR A 368 -43.52 0.02 8.25
C TYR A 368 -44.76 -0.29 7.38
N TRP A 369 -44.62 -1.19 6.41
CA TRP A 369 -45.70 -1.60 5.53
C TRP A 369 -46.85 -2.25 6.31
N LEU A 370 -46.55 -3.21 7.19
CA LEU A 370 -47.53 -3.89 8.04
C LEU A 370 -48.12 -2.98 9.12
N GLY A 371 -47.29 -2.14 9.74
CA GLY A 371 -47.68 -1.31 10.89
C GLY A 371 -48.41 -0.02 10.54
N VAL A 372 -48.08 0.60 9.40
CA VAL A 372 -48.61 1.91 9.01
C VAL A 372 -49.50 1.82 7.77
N ILE A 373 -48.99 1.25 6.69
CA ILE A 373 -49.71 1.25 5.40
C ILE A 373 -50.93 0.33 5.44
N PHE A 374 -50.77 -0.89 5.95
CA PHE A 374 -51.87 -1.87 6.00
C PHE A 374 -53.10 -1.40 6.79
N PRO A 375 -53.00 -0.84 8.01
CA PRO A 375 -54.17 -0.33 8.72
C PRO A 375 -54.79 0.89 8.04
N LEU A 376 -54.00 1.74 7.36
CA LEU A 376 -54.54 2.84 6.56
C LEU A 376 -55.37 2.33 5.37
N LEU A 377 -54.86 1.32 4.65
CA LEU A 377 -55.59 0.66 3.55
C LEU A 377 -56.89 0.02 4.03
N LYS A 378 -56.90 -0.58 5.24
CA LYS A 378 -58.10 -1.19 5.83
C LYS A 378 -59.17 -0.15 6.19
N ARG A 379 -58.79 1.10 6.51
CA ARG A 379 -59.74 2.18 6.82
C ARG A 379 -60.36 2.84 5.58
N MET A 380 -59.77 2.65 4.40
CA MET A 380 -60.27 3.21 3.14
C MET A 380 -61.27 2.31 2.42
N LYS A 381 -61.39 1.05 2.84
CA LYS A 381 -62.48 0.15 2.46
C LYS A 381 -63.58 0.27 3.49
#